data_AF-A0A9N8HYA8-F1
#
_entry.id   AF-A0A9N8HYA8-F1
#
_cell.length_a   1.000
_cell.length_b   1.000
_cell.length_c   1.000
_cell.angle_alpha   90.00
_cell.angle_beta   90.00
_cell.angle_gamma   90.00
#
_symmetry.space_group_name_H-M   'P 1'
#
loop_
_entity.id
_entity.type
_entity.pdbx_description
1 polymer ?
#
loop_
_entity_poly.entity_id
_entity_poly.type
_entity_poly.pdbx_seq_one_letter_code
_entity_poly.pdbx_strand_id
1 'polypeptide(L)'
;MAVAATKFADYLVQECRSLVATQCWEICMADKADGKDLDGQKDLMGKCFHGSAGYGSCLTNLIEGKGDYASLFDRMAIENNREGNELRKDGHSLILRDLVSCDESTTFCVLSRGFTREALAKTKGELIQGRKVYDRGNRCIANYKTALKYHDEFCPKSSPEPYPSGKGLDDMLMYVRQRMYMLLKGAKNKDGARRVKKDMDSFTAEQMPEKYMFEGYMVFVLWGPKALCGKTLSCLSEDGKKVEKVGRAAIREKELKIKQLERSSNEG
;
A
#
# COMPACT_ATOMS: atom_id res chain seq x y z
N MET A 1 -3.39 9.06 30.53
CA MET A 1 -3.55 10.32 29.77
C MET A 1 -4.23 9.99 28.45
N ALA A 2 -5.37 10.61 28.14
CA ALA A 2 -6.02 10.40 26.85
C ALA A 2 -5.21 11.14 25.76
N VAL A 3 -4.55 10.39 24.88
CA VAL A 3 -3.88 10.96 23.70
C VAL A 3 -4.96 11.56 22.80
N ALA A 4 -4.92 12.87 22.59
CA ALA A 4 -5.84 13.54 21.67
C ALA A 4 -5.60 12.98 20.26
N ALA A 5 -6.55 12.21 19.71
CA ALA A 5 -6.35 11.55 18.43
C ALA A 5 -6.21 12.56 17.27
N THR A 6 -5.08 12.58 16.58
CA THR A 6 -4.83 13.55 15.50
C THR A 6 -5.64 13.21 14.25
N LYS A 7 -6.01 14.20 13.43
CA LYS A 7 -6.61 13.97 12.10
C LYS A 7 -5.68 13.08 11.28
N PHE A 8 -6.24 12.10 10.58
CA PHE A 8 -5.48 11.18 9.73
C PHE A 8 -4.66 11.98 8.71
N ALA A 9 -3.34 11.84 8.80
CA ALA A 9 -2.43 12.71 8.09
C ALA A 9 -2.55 12.49 6.57
N ASP A 10 -2.54 13.58 5.78
CA ASP A 10 -2.72 13.48 4.32
C ASP A 10 -1.64 12.57 3.69
N TYR A 11 -0.41 12.58 4.23
CA TYR A 11 0.63 11.70 3.71
C TYR A 11 0.28 10.21 3.85
N LEU A 12 -0.39 9.80 4.94
CA LEU A 12 -0.86 8.43 5.14
C LEU A 12 -2.04 8.12 4.22
N VAL A 13 -2.97 9.06 4.02
CA VAL A 13 -4.05 8.92 3.04
C VAL A 13 -3.47 8.63 1.65
N GLN A 14 -2.43 9.37 1.24
CA GLN A 14 -1.79 9.15 -0.05
C GLN A 14 -1.10 7.78 -0.11
N GLU A 15 -0.43 7.33 0.95
CA GLU A 15 0.22 6.03 0.96
C GLU A 15 -0.76 4.85 1.00
N CYS A 16 -1.87 4.95 1.73
CA CYS A 16 -2.94 3.95 1.67
C CYS A 16 -3.52 3.83 0.26
N ARG A 17 -3.70 4.95 -0.46
CA ARG A 17 -4.12 4.91 -1.88
C ARG A 17 -3.07 4.26 -2.77
N SER A 18 -1.80 4.54 -2.52
CA SER A 18 -0.66 3.95 -3.24
C SER A 18 -0.60 2.45 -3.06
N LEU A 19 -0.74 2.00 -1.82
CA LEU A 19 -0.84 0.60 -1.43
C LEU A 19 -1.97 -0.12 -2.16
N VAL A 20 -3.20 0.42 -2.09
CA VAL A 20 -4.38 -0.17 -2.73
C VAL A 20 -4.26 -0.15 -4.25
N ALA A 21 -3.70 0.91 -4.83
CA ALA A 21 -3.46 1.02 -6.27
C ALA A 21 -2.50 -0.07 -6.77
N THR A 22 -1.45 -0.42 -6.01
CA THR A 22 -0.55 -1.52 -6.35
C THR A 22 -1.25 -2.86 -6.33
N GLN A 23 -2.10 -3.15 -5.33
CA GLN A 23 -2.89 -4.39 -5.35
C GLN A 23 -3.88 -4.44 -6.53
N CYS A 24 -4.51 -3.32 -6.88
CA CYS A 24 -5.36 -3.24 -8.07
C CYS A 24 -4.57 -3.54 -9.36
N TRP A 25 -3.30 -3.15 -9.39
CA TRP A 25 -2.41 -3.41 -10.53
C TRP A 25 -2.08 -4.89 -10.63
N GLU A 26 -1.79 -5.54 -9.50
CA GLU A 26 -1.60 -6.99 -9.42
C GLU A 26 -2.83 -7.74 -9.96
N ILE A 27 -4.03 -7.39 -9.48
CA ILE A 27 -5.27 -8.01 -9.93
C ILE A 27 -5.45 -7.79 -11.44
N CYS A 28 -5.24 -6.56 -11.91
CA CYS A 28 -5.33 -6.22 -13.31
C CYS A 28 -4.33 -7.02 -14.17
N MET A 29 -3.12 -7.29 -13.68
CA MET A 29 -2.14 -8.11 -14.40
C MET A 29 -2.46 -9.60 -14.37
N ALA A 30 -3.00 -10.11 -13.26
CA ALA A 30 -3.47 -11.48 -13.18
C ALA A 30 -4.62 -11.74 -14.17
N ASP A 31 -5.55 -10.78 -14.29
CA ASP A 31 -6.69 -10.86 -15.21
C ASP A 31 -6.31 -10.55 -16.68
N LYS A 32 -5.13 -9.94 -16.93
CA LYS A 32 -4.62 -9.60 -18.27
C LYS A 32 -4.24 -10.79 -19.15
N ALA A 33 -4.46 -12.03 -18.69
CA ALA A 33 -4.54 -13.18 -19.58
C ALA A 33 -5.57 -12.99 -20.72
N ASP A 34 -6.49 -12.02 -20.61
CA ASP A 34 -7.59 -11.75 -21.55
C ASP A 34 -7.37 -10.61 -22.60
N GLY A 35 -6.15 -10.07 -22.75
CA GLY A 35 -5.82 -9.22 -23.92
C GLY A 35 -6.46 -7.82 -23.99
N LYS A 36 -6.98 -7.29 -22.87
CA LYS A 36 -7.54 -5.91 -22.80
C LYS A 36 -6.49 -4.84 -23.12
N ASP A 37 -6.91 -3.81 -23.85
CA ASP A 37 -6.10 -2.62 -24.12
C ASP A 37 -5.83 -1.79 -22.86
N LEU A 38 -5.00 -0.76 -22.99
CA LEU A 38 -4.58 0.08 -21.87
C LEU A 38 -5.76 0.77 -21.16
N ASP A 39 -6.82 1.13 -21.90
CA ASP A 39 -7.96 1.84 -21.31
C ASP A 39 -8.88 0.87 -20.56
N GLY A 40 -9.10 -0.34 -21.08
CA GLY A 40 -9.77 -1.42 -20.36
C GLY A 40 -9.06 -1.81 -19.06
N GLN A 41 -7.72 -1.71 -19.02
CA GLN A 41 -6.93 -1.95 -17.81
C GLN A 41 -7.14 -0.84 -16.76
N LYS A 42 -7.15 0.43 -17.20
CA LYS A 42 -7.45 1.56 -16.30
C LYS A 42 -8.85 1.45 -15.72
N ASP A 43 -9.84 1.10 -16.54
CA ASP A 43 -11.22 0.87 -16.09
C ASP A 43 -11.28 -0.24 -15.03
N LEU A 44 -10.68 -1.39 -15.32
CA LEU A 44 -10.60 -2.52 -14.39
C LEU A 44 -9.95 -2.12 -13.06
N MET A 45 -8.86 -1.35 -13.09
CA MET A 45 -8.23 -0.85 -11.86
C MET A 45 -9.16 0.05 -11.06
N GLY A 46 -9.98 0.89 -11.72
CA GLY A 46 -11.01 1.69 -11.04
C GLY A 46 -12.06 0.80 -10.35
N LYS A 47 -12.53 -0.23 -11.05
CA LYS A 47 -13.47 -1.24 -10.53
C LYS A 47 -12.88 -2.01 -9.34
N CYS A 48 -11.65 -2.48 -9.41
CA CYS A 48 -10.99 -3.17 -8.28
C CYS A 48 -10.75 -2.24 -7.08
N PHE A 49 -10.45 -0.96 -7.33
CA PHE A 49 -10.17 0.01 -6.28
C PHE A 49 -11.44 0.30 -5.46
N HIS A 50 -12.50 0.73 -6.15
CA HIS A 50 -13.78 1.11 -5.52
C HIS A 50 -14.71 -0.09 -5.25
N GLY A 51 -14.50 -1.22 -5.91
CA GLY A 51 -15.47 -2.30 -6.02
C GLY A 51 -16.49 -2.03 -7.13
N SER A 52 -16.98 -3.11 -7.73
CA SER A 52 -18.10 -3.09 -8.68
C SER A 52 -18.82 -4.45 -8.65
N ALA A 53 -19.89 -4.61 -9.44
CA ALA A 53 -20.41 -5.95 -9.73
C ALA A 53 -19.25 -6.83 -10.25
N GLY A 54 -19.08 -8.00 -9.65
CA GLY A 54 -17.99 -8.94 -9.97
C GLY A 54 -16.62 -8.66 -9.32
N TYR A 55 -16.30 -7.42 -8.94
CA TYR A 55 -14.98 -7.08 -8.38
C TYR A 55 -15.09 -6.61 -6.93
N GLY A 56 -14.47 -7.36 -6.02
CA GLY A 56 -14.33 -6.94 -4.63
C GLY A 56 -13.52 -5.63 -4.51
N SER A 57 -13.93 -4.76 -3.58
CA SER A 57 -13.24 -3.48 -3.35
C SER A 57 -11.96 -3.69 -2.54
N CYS A 58 -10.81 -3.37 -3.13
CA CYS A 58 -9.53 -3.37 -2.42
C CYS A 58 -9.50 -2.32 -1.30
N LEU A 59 -10.20 -1.19 -1.45
CA LEU A 59 -10.41 -0.23 -0.37
C LEU A 59 -11.19 -0.83 0.80
N THR A 60 -12.23 -1.64 0.55
CA THR A 60 -12.97 -2.31 1.63
C THR A 60 -12.05 -3.28 2.35
N ASN A 61 -11.27 -4.07 1.61
CA ASN A 61 -10.33 -5.02 2.21
C ASN A 61 -9.30 -4.31 3.11
N LEU A 62 -8.80 -3.13 2.71
CA LEU A 62 -7.91 -2.33 3.55
C LEU A 62 -8.61 -1.86 4.83
N ILE A 63 -9.79 -1.24 4.70
CA ILE A 63 -10.54 -0.67 5.83
C ILE A 63 -10.98 -1.75 6.82
N GLU A 64 -11.30 -2.95 6.33
CA GLU A 64 -11.69 -4.08 7.17
C GLU A 64 -10.49 -4.92 7.64
N GLY A 65 -9.25 -4.55 7.25
CA GLY A 65 -8.04 -5.29 7.61
C GLY A 65 -8.08 -6.76 7.16
N LYS A 66 -8.56 -7.02 5.94
CA LYS A 66 -8.73 -8.37 5.38
C LYS A 66 -7.58 -8.76 4.46
N GLY A 67 -7.32 -10.06 4.39
CA GLY A 67 -6.24 -10.64 3.59
C GLY A 67 -4.89 -10.08 4.02
N ASP A 68 -4.06 -9.70 3.05
CA ASP A 68 -2.71 -9.19 3.31
C ASP A 68 -2.71 -7.96 4.22
N TYR A 69 -3.73 -7.11 4.11
CA TYR A 69 -3.86 -5.89 4.90
C TYR A 69 -4.00 -6.14 6.39
N ALA A 70 -4.41 -7.33 6.83
CA ALA A 70 -4.50 -7.68 8.24
C ALA A 70 -3.17 -7.43 8.97
N SER A 71 -2.04 -7.67 8.30
CA SER A 71 -0.70 -7.52 8.86
C SER A 71 -0.25 -6.07 9.05
N LEU A 72 -0.98 -5.09 8.50
CA LEU A 72 -0.71 -3.66 8.71
C LEU A 72 -1.24 -3.14 10.04
N PHE A 73 -2.14 -3.90 10.67
CA PHE A 73 -2.91 -3.43 11.80
C PHE A 73 -2.68 -4.31 13.02
N ASP A 74 -2.64 -3.66 14.18
CA ASP A 74 -2.89 -4.31 15.45
C ASP A 74 -4.39 -4.24 15.77
N ARG A 75 -4.90 -5.33 16.36
CA ARG A 75 -6.28 -5.43 16.81
C ARG A 75 -6.33 -5.07 18.29
N MET A 76 -7.06 -4.01 18.62
CA MET A 76 -7.32 -3.63 20.01
C MET A 76 -8.80 -3.76 20.32
N ALA A 77 -9.14 -4.23 21.51
CA ALA A 77 -10.53 -4.24 21.97
C ALA A 77 -11.12 -2.81 21.90
N ILE A 78 -12.37 -2.70 21.49
CA ILE A 78 -13.05 -1.40 21.46
C ILE A 78 -13.27 -0.92 22.91
N GLU A 79 -12.70 0.24 23.22
CA GLU A 79 -13.05 0.98 24.43
C GLU A 79 -14.36 1.75 24.21
N ASN A 80 -15.18 1.84 25.26
CA ASN A 80 -16.43 2.60 25.23
C ASN A 80 -16.13 4.09 24.92
N ASN A 81 -17.00 4.74 24.13
CA ASN A 81 -16.95 6.16 23.76
C ASN A 81 -15.92 6.61 22.71
N ARG A 82 -15.41 5.71 21.85
CA ARG A 82 -14.56 6.10 20.72
C ARG A 82 -15.38 6.35 19.44
N GLU A 83 -15.05 7.41 18.71
CA GLU A 83 -15.67 7.76 17.43
C GLU A 83 -15.52 6.62 16.39
N GLY A 84 -16.62 6.30 15.69
CA GLY A 84 -16.65 5.25 14.67
C GLY A 84 -16.86 3.84 15.22
N ASN A 85 -17.09 3.68 16.52
CA ASN A 85 -17.37 2.38 17.16
C ASN A 85 -18.58 1.68 16.53
N GLU A 86 -19.62 2.44 16.18
CA GLU A 86 -20.85 1.97 15.57
C GLU A 86 -20.65 1.33 14.18
N LEU A 87 -19.53 1.63 13.52
CA LEU A 87 -19.19 1.08 12.21
C LEU A 87 -18.29 -0.17 12.30
N ARG A 88 -17.78 -0.52 13.50
CA ARG A 88 -16.87 -1.66 13.72
C ARG A 88 -17.67 -2.91 14.04
N LYS A 89 -17.52 -3.95 13.21
CA LYS A 89 -18.35 -5.16 13.26
C LYS A 89 -17.86 -6.23 14.24
N ASP A 90 -16.57 -6.26 14.53
CA ASP A 90 -15.94 -7.41 15.21
C ASP A 90 -15.57 -7.14 16.68
N GLY A 91 -16.04 -6.04 17.28
CA GLY A 91 -15.66 -5.68 18.66
C GLY A 91 -14.21 -5.21 18.82
N HIS A 92 -13.49 -5.03 17.71
CA HIS A 92 -12.09 -4.60 17.69
C HIS A 92 -11.90 -3.33 16.85
N SER A 93 -10.95 -2.51 17.26
CA SER A 93 -10.38 -1.39 16.51
C SER A 93 -9.12 -1.84 15.79
N LEU A 94 -8.97 -1.45 14.53
CA LEU A 94 -7.76 -1.68 13.76
C LEU A 94 -6.85 -0.45 13.88
N ILE A 95 -5.64 -0.67 14.38
CA ILE A 95 -4.64 0.38 14.61
C ILE A 95 -3.48 0.18 13.67
N LEU A 96 -3.17 1.18 12.86
CA LEU A 96 -2.04 1.12 11.95
C LEU A 96 -0.73 1.02 12.76
N ARG A 97 0.09 0.00 12.47
CA ARG A 97 1.37 -0.22 13.14
C ARG A 97 2.34 0.94 12.94
N ASP A 98 3.15 1.23 13.96
CA ASP A 98 4.09 2.36 13.95
C ASP A 98 5.11 2.26 12.82
N LEU A 99 5.61 1.05 12.53
CA LEU A 99 6.55 0.81 11.44
C LEU A 99 5.95 1.12 10.05
N VAL A 100 4.61 1.11 9.94
CA VAL A 100 3.88 1.45 8.71
C VAL A 100 3.60 2.96 8.63
N SER A 101 3.29 3.60 9.76
CA SER A 101 2.99 5.04 9.83
C SER A 101 4.24 5.93 9.84
N CYS A 102 5.39 5.36 10.24
CA CYS A 102 6.63 6.07 10.59
C CYS A 102 6.41 7.11 11.70
N ASP A 103 5.50 6.83 12.64
CA ASP A 103 5.12 7.77 13.70
C ASP A 103 4.69 7.00 14.96
N GLU A 104 5.61 6.84 15.90
CA GLU A 104 5.39 6.19 17.21
C GLU A 104 4.57 7.06 18.18
N SER A 105 4.46 8.37 17.89
CA SER A 105 3.78 9.32 18.77
C SER A 105 2.26 9.36 18.57
N THR A 106 1.77 8.84 17.44
CA THR A 106 0.37 8.98 17.03
C THR A 106 -0.26 7.65 16.66
N THR A 107 -1.34 7.32 17.36
CA THR A 107 -2.16 6.15 17.06
C THR A 107 -3.16 6.46 15.94
N PHE A 108 -3.07 5.76 14.81
CA PHE A 108 -4.03 5.89 13.70
C PHE A 108 -5.03 4.74 13.69
N CYS A 109 -6.26 5.02 14.11
CA CYS A 109 -7.35 4.05 14.15
C CYS A 109 -8.21 4.12 12.88
N VAL A 110 -8.47 2.97 12.27
CA VAL A 110 -9.39 2.86 11.13
C VAL A 110 -10.82 3.25 11.55
N LEU A 111 -11.54 3.90 10.64
CA LEU A 111 -12.87 4.50 10.85
C LEU A 111 -12.90 5.66 11.85
N SER A 112 -11.74 6.23 12.20
CA SER A 112 -11.66 7.44 13.02
C SER A 112 -10.99 8.59 12.27
N ARG A 113 -11.48 9.81 12.48
CA ARG A 113 -10.79 11.08 12.16
C ARG A 113 -10.13 11.16 10.78
N GLY A 114 -10.81 10.66 9.75
CA GLY A 114 -10.36 10.72 8.35
C GLY A 114 -9.65 9.47 7.83
N PHE A 115 -9.42 8.45 8.66
CA PHE A 115 -9.05 7.12 8.17
C PHE A 115 -10.31 6.33 7.78
N THR A 116 -11.08 6.88 6.84
CA THR A 116 -12.36 6.33 6.40
C THR A 116 -12.31 5.94 4.94
N ARG A 117 -13.22 5.05 4.52
CA ARG A 117 -13.38 4.68 3.12
C ARG A 117 -13.57 5.91 2.22
N GLU A 118 -14.42 6.85 2.63
CA GLU A 118 -14.70 8.06 1.87
C GLU A 118 -13.44 8.91 1.65
N ALA A 119 -12.67 9.13 2.72
CA ALA A 119 -11.43 9.88 2.65
C ALA A 119 -10.43 9.20 1.71
N LEU A 120 -10.32 7.87 1.73
CA LEU A 120 -9.42 7.15 0.82
C LEU A 120 -9.91 7.14 -0.63
N ALA A 121 -11.22 7.05 -0.87
CA ALA A 121 -11.82 6.94 -2.20
C ALA A 121 -11.80 8.25 -3.01
N LYS A 122 -11.74 9.41 -2.35
CA LYS A 122 -11.92 10.73 -2.99
C LYS A 122 -10.70 11.64 -2.94
N THR A 123 -10.32 12.25 -4.05
CA THR A 123 -9.32 13.35 -4.07
C THR A 123 -10.02 14.65 -4.45
N LYS A 124 -9.91 15.67 -3.58
CA LYS A 124 -10.60 16.97 -3.77
C LYS A 124 -12.11 16.82 -3.98
N GLY A 125 -12.75 15.91 -3.24
CA GLY A 125 -14.19 15.64 -3.32
C GLY A 125 -14.62 14.67 -4.42
N GLU A 126 -13.77 14.39 -5.39
CA GLU A 126 -14.08 13.50 -6.53
C GLU A 126 -13.54 12.09 -6.33
N LEU A 127 -14.27 11.08 -6.81
CA LEU A 127 -13.78 9.70 -6.83
C LEU A 127 -12.50 9.59 -7.67
N ILE A 128 -11.54 8.81 -7.16
CA ILE A 128 -10.29 8.58 -7.86
C ILE A 128 -10.56 7.73 -9.11
N GLN A 129 -10.34 8.31 -10.29
CA GLN A 129 -10.52 7.61 -11.56
C GLN A 129 -9.47 6.50 -11.76
N GLY A 130 -9.86 5.45 -12.49
CA GLY A 130 -9.01 4.29 -12.79
C GLY A 130 -7.64 4.65 -13.41
N ARG A 131 -7.58 5.66 -14.29
CA ARG A 131 -6.31 6.20 -14.82
C ARG A 131 -5.36 6.67 -13.71
N LYS A 132 -5.89 7.40 -12.71
CA LYS A 132 -5.09 7.89 -11.58
C LYS A 132 -4.62 6.74 -10.69
N VAL A 133 -5.42 5.68 -10.55
CA VAL A 133 -5.03 4.45 -9.85
C VAL A 133 -3.90 3.75 -10.60
N TYR A 134 -4.03 3.60 -11.93
CA TYR A 134 -3.00 3.02 -12.80
C TYR A 134 -1.66 3.75 -12.69
N ASP A 135 -1.67 5.08 -12.87
CA ASP A 135 -0.46 5.91 -12.81
C ASP A 135 0.21 5.82 -11.42
N ARG A 136 -0.59 5.75 -10.36
CA ARG A 136 -0.10 5.60 -8.99
C ARG A 136 0.54 4.23 -8.76
N GLY A 137 -0.12 3.14 -9.20
CA GLY A 137 0.44 1.79 -9.10
C GLY A 137 1.82 1.69 -9.79
N ASN A 138 1.95 2.26 -10.99
CA ASN A 138 3.23 2.28 -11.70
C ASN A 138 4.33 3.05 -10.96
N ARG A 139 4.04 4.23 -10.39
CA ARG A 139 5.02 4.98 -9.59
C ARG A 139 5.45 4.19 -8.36
N CYS A 140 4.51 3.53 -7.68
CA CYS A 140 4.80 2.70 -6.52
C CYS A 140 5.72 1.53 -6.89
N ILE A 141 5.43 0.82 -7.99
CA ILE A 141 6.27 -0.29 -8.47
C ILE A 141 7.67 0.21 -8.82
N ALA A 142 7.79 1.37 -9.49
CA ALA A 142 9.09 1.94 -9.85
C ALA A 142 9.93 2.33 -8.62
N ASN A 143 9.32 2.95 -7.61
CA ASN A 143 9.97 3.28 -6.35
C ASN A 143 10.30 2.03 -5.54
N TYR A 144 9.41 1.04 -5.50
CA TYR A 144 9.65 -0.26 -4.85
C TYR A 144 10.90 -0.96 -5.43
N LYS A 145 11.02 -1.04 -6.76
CA LYS A 145 12.22 -1.62 -7.41
C LYS A 145 13.49 -0.85 -7.09
N THR A 146 13.37 0.46 -6.84
CA THR A 146 14.50 1.28 -6.44
C THR A 146 14.87 1.01 -4.97
N ALA A 147 13.86 0.92 -4.09
CA ALA A 147 14.03 0.56 -2.69
C ALA A 147 14.64 -0.85 -2.50
N LEU A 148 14.31 -1.82 -3.37
CA LEU A 148 14.92 -3.15 -3.37
C LEU A 148 16.44 -3.11 -3.53
N LYS A 149 16.97 -2.21 -4.38
CA LYS A 149 18.41 -2.05 -4.54
C LYS A 149 19.08 -1.66 -3.22
N TYR A 150 18.45 -0.75 -2.47
CA TYR A 150 18.95 -0.33 -1.16
C TYR A 150 18.77 -1.41 -0.09
N HIS A 151 17.73 -2.24 -0.17
CA HIS A 151 17.65 -3.43 0.68
C HIS A 151 18.81 -4.40 0.40
N ASP A 152 19.13 -4.65 -0.87
CA ASP A 152 20.22 -5.55 -1.24
C ASP A 152 21.60 -4.98 -0.89
N GLU A 153 21.76 -3.65 -0.89
CA GLU A 153 22.93 -2.97 -0.31
C GLU A 153 23.03 -3.19 1.21
N PHE A 154 21.91 -3.10 1.94
CA PHE A 154 21.87 -3.26 3.40
C PHE A 154 22.08 -4.71 3.84
N CYS A 155 21.48 -5.65 3.12
CA CYS A 155 21.54 -7.08 3.41
C CYS A 155 22.04 -7.84 2.16
N PRO A 156 23.35 -7.74 1.83
CA PRO A 156 23.91 -8.45 0.70
C PRO A 156 23.69 -9.95 0.85
N LYS A 157 23.32 -10.63 -0.24
CA LYS A 157 23.10 -12.10 -0.25
C LYS A 157 24.32 -12.91 0.20
N SER A 158 25.51 -12.30 0.15
CA SER A 158 26.78 -12.89 0.55
C SER A 158 27.14 -12.69 2.02
N SER A 159 26.37 -11.92 2.80
CA SER A 159 26.68 -11.66 4.21
C SER A 159 26.22 -12.82 5.11
N PRO A 160 27.11 -13.42 5.93
CA PRO A 160 26.75 -14.46 6.88
C PRO A 160 25.95 -13.94 8.09
N GLU A 161 26.10 -12.65 8.41
CA GLU A 161 25.34 -11.95 9.45
C GLU A 161 24.54 -10.81 8.82
N PRO A 162 23.23 -10.98 8.58
CA PRO A 162 22.44 -9.99 7.87
C PRO A 162 22.03 -8.79 8.74
N TYR A 163 22.18 -8.85 10.07
CA TYR A 163 21.67 -7.82 10.99
C TYR A 163 22.58 -7.61 12.22
N PRO A 164 23.36 -6.52 12.27
CA PRO A 164 24.27 -6.26 13.40
C PRO A 164 23.58 -5.96 14.75
N SER A 165 22.30 -5.55 14.75
CA SER A 165 21.63 -4.94 15.91
C SER A 165 20.51 -5.78 16.56
N GLY A 166 20.13 -6.92 15.95
CA GLY A 166 18.94 -7.68 16.33
C GLY A 166 17.58 -7.07 15.93
N LYS A 167 17.51 -5.77 15.56
CA LYS A 167 16.31 -5.10 15.03
C LYS A 167 16.27 -5.11 13.51
N GLY A 168 16.32 -6.31 12.94
CA GLY A 168 16.64 -6.46 11.52
C GLY A 168 15.67 -5.79 10.53
N LEU A 169 14.37 -5.76 10.83
CA LEU A 169 13.37 -5.14 9.95
C LEU A 169 13.40 -3.61 10.05
N ASP A 170 13.33 -3.06 11.27
CA ASP A 170 13.31 -1.63 11.53
C ASP A 170 14.56 -0.92 10.99
N ASP A 171 15.74 -1.50 11.22
CA ASP A 171 17.00 -0.93 10.72
C ASP A 171 17.08 -0.96 9.21
N MET A 172 16.63 -2.05 8.58
CA MET A 172 16.56 -2.15 7.13
C MET A 172 15.59 -1.11 6.55
N LEU A 173 14.41 -0.95 7.15
CA LEU A 173 13.44 0.05 6.70
C LEU A 173 13.97 1.47 6.88
N MET A 174 14.63 1.76 7.99
CA MET A 174 15.28 3.06 8.24
C MET A 174 16.36 3.35 7.19
N TYR A 175 17.26 2.40 6.94
CA TYR A 175 18.30 2.53 5.91
C TYR A 175 17.70 2.80 4.53
N VAL A 176 16.73 1.98 4.10
CA VAL A 176 16.07 2.15 2.80
C VAL A 176 15.38 3.51 2.70
N ARG A 177 14.70 3.97 3.75
CA ARG A 177 14.06 5.30 3.80
C ARG A 177 15.09 6.42 3.64
N GLN A 178 16.22 6.36 4.36
CA GLN A 178 17.30 7.35 4.25
C GLN A 178 17.88 7.40 2.83
N ARG A 179 18.15 6.25 2.22
CA ARG A 179 18.65 6.17 0.84
C ARG A 179 17.65 6.71 -0.18
N MET A 180 16.37 6.38 -0.01
CA MET A 180 15.29 6.90 -0.84
C MET A 180 15.10 8.42 -0.65
N TYR A 181 15.22 8.94 0.58
CA TYR A 181 15.17 10.37 0.88
C TYR A 181 16.24 11.14 0.12
N MET A 182 17.49 10.68 0.20
CA MET A 182 18.62 11.30 -0.52
C MET A 182 18.40 11.23 -2.04
N LEU A 183 18.08 10.05 -2.58
CA LEU A 183 17.84 9.86 -4.01
C LEU A 183 16.72 10.76 -4.53
N LEU A 184 15.64 10.89 -3.77
CA LEU A 184 14.47 11.67 -4.15
C LEU A 184 14.57 13.14 -3.71
N LYS A 185 15.72 13.58 -3.19
CA LYS A 185 15.94 14.97 -2.76
C LYS A 185 14.85 15.46 -1.80
N GLY A 186 14.48 14.60 -0.85
CA GLY A 186 13.38 14.81 0.10
C GLY A 186 11.97 14.79 -0.49
N ALA A 187 11.81 14.62 -1.80
CA ALA A 187 10.50 14.38 -2.41
C ALA A 187 10.04 12.93 -2.17
N LYS A 188 8.74 12.67 -2.44
CA LYS A 188 8.17 11.32 -2.31
C LYS A 188 8.35 10.46 -3.55
N ASN A 189 8.60 11.06 -4.71
CA ASN A 189 8.77 10.34 -5.97
C ASN A 189 9.69 11.11 -6.93
N LYS A 190 10.07 10.45 -8.03
CA LYS A 190 11.01 11.00 -9.02
C LYS A 190 10.50 12.29 -9.68
N ASP A 191 9.19 12.41 -9.91
CA ASP A 191 8.61 13.62 -10.51
C ASP A 191 8.76 14.83 -9.59
N GLY A 192 8.58 14.63 -8.28
CA GLY A 192 8.87 15.65 -7.27
C GLY A 192 10.35 15.96 -7.20
N ALA A 193 11.22 14.93 -7.20
CA ALA A 193 12.67 15.09 -7.12
C ALA A 193 13.22 15.94 -8.28
N ARG A 194 12.70 15.77 -9.50
CA ARG A 194 13.07 16.58 -10.68
C ARG A 194 12.77 18.07 -10.54
N ARG A 195 11.81 18.45 -9.68
CA ARG A 195 11.44 19.85 -9.43
C ARG A 195 12.30 20.50 -8.34
N VAL A 196 13.05 19.70 -7.59
CA VAL A 196 13.94 20.20 -6.54
C VAL A 196 15.22 20.73 -7.20
N LYS A 197 15.40 22.05 -7.14
CA LYS A 197 16.56 22.76 -7.70
C LYS A 197 17.86 22.57 -6.91
N LYS A 198 17.78 21.97 -5.72
CA LYS A 198 18.96 21.72 -4.88
C LYS A 198 19.81 20.59 -5.47
N ASP A 199 21.12 20.69 -5.23
CA ASP A 199 22.09 19.66 -5.60
C ASP A 199 21.90 18.40 -4.75
N MET A 200 22.25 17.24 -5.32
CA MET A 200 22.16 15.94 -4.63
C MET A 200 22.91 15.96 -3.29
N ASP A 201 24.10 16.57 -3.28
CA ASP A 201 24.99 16.60 -2.11
C ASP A 201 24.45 17.43 -0.94
N SER A 202 23.34 18.14 -1.14
CA SER A 202 22.67 18.91 -0.09
C SER A 202 21.70 18.11 0.77
N PHE A 203 21.40 16.86 0.42
CA PHE A 203 20.52 15.98 1.17
C PHE A 203 21.31 14.87 1.83
N THR A 204 21.34 14.87 3.16
CA THR A 204 21.99 13.81 3.94
C THR A 204 20.97 12.94 4.65
N ALA A 205 21.37 11.74 5.08
CA ALA A 205 20.49 10.80 5.78
C ALA A 205 19.97 11.38 7.11
N GLU A 206 20.79 12.18 7.80
CA GLU A 206 20.50 12.80 9.10
C GLU A 206 19.44 13.90 8.99
N GLN A 207 19.27 14.48 7.80
CA GLN A 207 18.26 15.50 7.52
C GLN A 207 16.89 14.92 7.20
N MET A 208 16.77 13.60 7.07
CA MET A 208 15.51 12.94 6.77
C MET A 208 14.49 13.21 7.89
N PRO A 209 13.33 13.82 7.59
CA PRO A 209 12.28 13.97 8.59
C PRO A 209 11.86 12.62 9.17
N GLU A 210 11.61 12.57 10.47
CA GLU A 210 11.21 11.35 11.19
C GLU A 210 10.02 10.63 10.52
N LYS A 211 9.04 11.40 10.03
CA LYS A 211 7.82 10.90 9.37
C LYS A 211 7.95 10.78 7.85
N TYR A 212 9.17 10.87 7.30
CA TYR A 212 9.38 10.80 5.85
C TYR A 212 9.06 9.41 5.30
N MET A 213 8.35 9.37 4.18
CA MET A 213 8.12 8.17 3.41
C MET A 213 8.09 8.49 1.91
N PHE A 214 8.71 7.63 1.12
CA PHE A 214 8.59 7.67 -0.33
C PHE A 214 7.27 7.04 -0.78
N GLU A 215 6.78 7.41 -1.96
CA GLU A 215 5.55 6.85 -2.54
C GLU A 215 5.76 5.35 -2.82
N GLY A 216 4.98 4.50 -2.16
CA GLY A 216 5.16 3.05 -2.18
C GLY A 216 5.93 2.50 -0.97
N TYR A 217 6.13 3.28 0.09
CA TYR A 217 6.75 2.80 1.31
C TYR A 217 5.91 1.69 1.97
N MET A 218 4.60 1.89 2.12
CA MET A 218 3.72 0.86 2.69
C MET A 218 3.68 -0.42 1.84
N VAL A 219 3.79 -0.29 0.52
CA VAL A 219 3.93 -1.43 -0.41
C VAL A 219 5.20 -2.20 -0.09
N PHE A 220 6.31 -1.50 0.12
CA PHE A 220 7.60 -2.09 0.46
C PHE A 220 7.58 -2.80 1.82
N VAL A 221 6.94 -2.21 2.83
CA VAL A 221 6.76 -2.84 4.14
C VAL A 221 5.89 -4.10 4.04
N LEU A 222 4.76 -3.99 3.34
CA LEU A 222 3.78 -5.08 3.30
C LEU A 222 4.26 -6.27 2.47
N TRP A 223 4.78 -6.02 1.27
CA TRP A 223 5.08 -7.04 0.26
C TRP A 223 6.57 -7.14 -0.11
N GLY A 224 7.45 -6.46 0.64
CA GLY A 224 8.89 -6.45 0.42
C GLY A 224 9.63 -7.75 0.74
N PRO A 225 10.97 -7.72 0.74
CA PRO A 225 11.79 -8.90 1.03
C PRO A 225 11.52 -9.55 2.40
N LYS A 226 11.19 -8.71 3.39
CA LYS A 226 10.76 -9.05 4.75
C LYS A 226 9.28 -8.69 4.98
N ALA A 227 8.45 -8.92 3.96
CA ALA A 227 7.02 -8.67 3.93
C ALA A 227 6.30 -9.05 5.24
N LEU A 228 5.54 -8.10 5.80
CA LEU A 228 4.68 -8.38 6.96
C LEU A 228 3.63 -9.45 6.67
N CYS A 229 3.14 -9.54 5.43
CA CYS A 229 2.14 -10.54 5.05
C CYS A 229 2.74 -11.89 4.64
N GLY A 230 4.08 -12.03 4.66
CA GLY A 230 4.79 -13.26 4.33
C GLY A 230 4.85 -13.60 2.83
N LYS A 231 4.25 -12.79 1.95
CA LYS A 231 4.26 -13.00 0.49
C LYS A 231 4.55 -11.72 -0.29
N THR A 232 4.85 -11.87 -1.58
CA THR A 232 5.07 -10.74 -2.49
C THR A 232 4.09 -10.78 -3.66
N LEU A 233 3.82 -9.63 -4.26
CA LEU A 233 2.98 -9.54 -5.47
C LEU A 233 3.82 -9.88 -6.71
N SER A 234 3.22 -10.49 -7.73
CA SER A 234 3.94 -10.81 -8.97
C SER A 234 4.52 -9.56 -9.65
N CYS A 235 3.80 -8.43 -9.58
CA CYS A 235 4.23 -7.14 -10.11
C CYS A 235 5.47 -6.55 -9.41
N LEU A 236 5.78 -7.03 -8.21
CA LEU A 236 6.90 -6.58 -7.37
C LEU A 236 8.06 -7.57 -7.39
N SER A 237 7.83 -8.82 -7.79
CA SER A 237 8.84 -9.87 -7.81
C SER A 237 9.76 -9.74 -9.03
N GLU A 238 11.07 -9.82 -8.82
CA GLU A 238 12.05 -9.87 -9.92
C GLU A 238 12.20 -11.29 -10.49
N ASP A 239 12.12 -12.32 -9.64
CA ASP A 239 12.40 -13.72 -9.98
C ASP A 239 11.19 -14.66 -9.79
N GLY A 240 10.03 -14.11 -9.46
CA GLY A 240 8.80 -14.86 -9.19
C GLY A 240 8.80 -15.61 -7.85
N LYS A 241 9.82 -15.45 -7.00
CA LYS A 241 9.83 -16.07 -5.67
C LYS A 241 8.83 -15.41 -4.74
N LYS A 242 8.27 -16.19 -3.82
CA LYS A 242 7.23 -15.81 -2.84
C LYS A 242 5.95 -15.23 -3.47
N VAL A 243 5.77 -15.40 -4.78
CA VAL A 243 4.53 -15.08 -5.48
C VAL A 243 3.57 -16.25 -5.29
N GLU A 244 2.40 -15.94 -4.75
CA GLU A 244 1.32 -16.93 -4.63
C GLU A 244 0.81 -17.30 -6.02
N LYS A 245 0.94 -18.57 -6.39
CA LYS A 245 0.50 -19.05 -7.71
C LYS A 245 -0.96 -19.44 -7.64
N VAL A 246 -1.81 -18.73 -8.36
CA VAL A 246 -3.21 -19.12 -8.54
C VAL A 246 -3.30 -20.09 -9.73
N GLY A 247 -3.96 -21.24 -9.52
CA GLY A 247 -4.16 -22.23 -10.58
C GLY A 247 -5.07 -21.71 -11.69
N ARG A 248 -4.79 -22.08 -12.95
CA ARG A 248 -5.58 -21.66 -14.14
C ARG A 248 -7.07 -22.01 -14.02
N ALA A 249 -7.40 -23.13 -13.39
CA ALA A 249 -8.79 -23.54 -13.18
C ALA A 249 -9.55 -22.57 -12.28
N ALA A 250 -8.93 -22.14 -11.17
CA ALA A 250 -9.52 -21.17 -10.24
C ALA A 250 -9.68 -19.79 -10.89
N ILE A 251 -8.74 -19.39 -11.76
CA ILE A 251 -8.83 -18.15 -12.55
C ILE A 251 -10.07 -18.21 -13.45
N ARG A 252 -10.22 -19.28 -14.25
CA ARG A 252 -11.38 -19.45 -15.16
C ARG A 252 -12.71 -19.49 -14.40
N GLU A 253 -12.77 -20.17 -13.26
CA GLU A 253 -13.98 -20.22 -12.44
C GLU A 253 -14.37 -18.83 -11.92
N LYS A 254 -13.38 -18.05 -11.46
CA LYS A 254 -13.58 -16.68 -11.00
C LYS A 254 -14.08 -15.78 -12.15
N GLU A 255 -13.50 -15.87 -13.33
CA GLU A 255 -13.92 -15.10 -14.52
C GLU A 255 -15.37 -15.40 -14.92
N LEU A 256 -15.78 -16.66 -14.90
CA LEU A 256 -17.16 -17.06 -15.20
C LEU A 256 -18.15 -16.44 -14.19
N LYS A 257 -17.82 -16.48 -12.90
CA LYS A 257 -18.64 -15.86 -11.85
C LYS A 257 -18.72 -14.34 -12.03
N ILE A 258 -17.61 -13.68 -12.38
CA ILE A 258 -17.60 -12.24 -12.66
C ILE A 258 -18.54 -11.90 -13.83
N LYS A 259 -18.41 -12.61 -14.95
CA LYS A 259 -19.26 -12.39 -16.14
C LYS A 259 -20.75 -12.62 -15.85
N GLN A 260 -21.09 -13.61 -15.02
CA GLN A 260 -22.47 -13.83 -14.58
C GLN A 260 -23.00 -12.68 -13.74
N LEU A 261 -22.21 -12.22 -12.75
CA LEU A 261 -22.59 -11.11 -11.87
C LEU A 261 -22.75 -9.78 -12.63
N GLU A 262 -21.86 -9.50 -13.60
CA GLU A 262 -21.96 -8.30 -14.44
C GLU A 262 -23.22 -8.32 -15.32
N ARG A 263 -23.61 -9.48 -15.86
CA ARG A 263 -24.85 -9.60 -16.66
C ARG A 263 -26.08 -9.38 -15.80
N SER A 264 -26.19 -10.06 -14.66
CA SER A 264 -27.34 -9.92 -13.77
C SER A 264 -27.50 -8.50 -13.21
N SER A 265 -26.40 -7.75 -13.06
CA SER A 265 -26.44 -6.37 -12.58
C SER A 265 -26.89 -5.35 -13.62
N ASN A 266 -26.87 -5.70 -14.92
CA ASN A 266 -27.29 -4.80 -16.00
C ASN A 266 -28.73 -5.04 -16.44
N GLU A 267 -29.36 -6.12 -15.97
CA GLU A 267 -30.73 -6.52 -16.31
C GLU A 267 -31.79 -6.04 -15.28
N GLY A 268 -31.36 -5.44 -14.17
CA GLY A 268 -32.22 -4.89 -13.11
C GLY A 268 -32.03 -3.39 -12.92
#